data_AF-A0A0D8P7T9-F1
#
_entry.id   AF-A0A0D8P7T9-F1
#
_cell.length_a   1.000
_cell.length_b   1.000
_cell.length_c   1.000
_cell.angle_alpha   90.00
_cell.angle_beta   90.00
_cell.angle_gamma   90.00
#
_symmetry.space_group_name_H-M   'P 1'
#
loop_
_entity.id
_entity.type
_entity.pdbx_description
1 polymer ?
#
loop_
_entity_poly.entity_id
_entity_poly.type
_entity_poly.pdbx_seq_one_letter_code
_entity_poly.pdbx_strand_id
1 'polypeptide(L)'
;MNKKLLVVALGSLALVACSAQDVKTTNKANMQTGCDYTHAIPGGWQQGEITPEVMAAAQAAVKDIAGDHQLKNVIHVTQQVVAGMNYNVTFSIENHDVYTAKVFRSLKNTYTVDSVNKKVGSASNCDVPNNL
;
A
#
# COMPACT_ATOMS: atom_id res chain seq x y z
N MET A 1 0.01 0.35 -70.01
CA MET A 1 -0.42 -1.04 -70.24
C MET A 1 -1.22 -1.54 -69.04
N ASN A 2 -2.52 -1.43 -69.22
CA ASN A 2 -3.64 -2.13 -68.61
C ASN A 2 -3.52 -3.67 -68.70
N LYS A 3 -3.66 -4.38 -67.58
CA LYS A 3 -4.84 -5.21 -67.26
C LYS A 3 -4.65 -5.96 -65.93
N LYS A 4 -5.78 -6.06 -65.22
CA LYS A 4 -6.01 -6.80 -63.99
C LYS A 4 -5.76 -8.29 -64.21
N LEU A 5 -5.32 -9.01 -63.17
CA LEU A 5 -5.86 -10.35 -62.89
C LEU A 5 -5.65 -10.70 -61.41
N LEU A 6 -6.77 -11.05 -60.77
CA LEU A 6 -6.94 -11.50 -59.41
C LEU A 6 -6.73 -13.02 -59.44
N VAL A 7 -5.80 -13.57 -58.64
CA VAL A 7 -5.64 -15.03 -58.48
C VAL A 7 -5.79 -15.36 -57.01
N VAL A 8 -6.94 -15.94 -56.71
CA VAL A 8 -7.24 -16.70 -55.49
C VAL A 8 -6.41 -17.97 -55.52
N ALA A 9 -5.59 -18.22 -54.51
CA ALA A 9 -4.90 -19.49 -54.32
C ALA A 9 -5.23 -20.06 -52.94
N LEU A 10 -5.66 -21.32 -52.96
CA LEU A 10 -6.30 -22.05 -51.88
C LEU A 10 -5.36 -22.28 -50.70
N GLY A 11 -5.89 -22.07 -49.50
CA GLY A 11 -5.24 -22.43 -48.23
C GLY A 11 -4.97 -23.92 -48.17
N SER A 12 -3.68 -24.28 -48.19
CA SER A 12 -3.20 -25.63 -47.90
C SER A 12 -3.03 -25.75 -46.39
N LEU A 13 -3.76 -26.68 -45.76
CA LEU A 13 -3.50 -27.10 -44.37
C LEU A 13 -2.10 -27.72 -44.31
N ALA A 14 -1.16 -27.05 -43.66
CA ALA A 14 0.05 -27.68 -43.15
C ALA A 14 -0.09 -27.78 -41.62
N LEU A 15 -0.47 -28.97 -41.15
CA LEU A 15 -0.35 -29.37 -39.75
C LEU A 15 1.14 -29.48 -39.42
N VAL A 16 1.73 -28.41 -38.89
CA VAL A 16 3.06 -28.46 -38.30
C VAL A 16 2.93 -29.05 -36.91
N ALA A 17 3.25 -30.34 -36.79
CA ALA A 17 3.50 -30.99 -35.52
C ALA A 17 4.84 -30.48 -34.95
N CYS A 18 4.78 -29.55 -34.00
CA CYS A 18 5.95 -29.25 -33.18
C CYS A 18 6.10 -30.34 -32.11
N SER A 19 7.15 -31.13 -32.27
CA SER A 19 7.68 -32.05 -31.28
C SER A 19 7.99 -31.32 -29.96
N ALA A 20 7.49 -31.88 -28.86
CA ALA A 20 7.76 -31.39 -27.52
C ALA A 20 9.26 -31.52 -27.22
N GLN A 21 9.90 -30.38 -26.93
CA GLN A 21 11.21 -30.33 -26.31
C GLN A 21 11.00 -30.04 -24.82
N ASP A 22 11.43 -30.98 -23.98
CA ASP A 22 11.50 -30.82 -22.52
C ASP A 22 12.41 -29.63 -22.18
N VAL A 23 11.79 -28.50 -21.82
CA VAL A 23 12.48 -27.39 -21.16
C VAL A 23 12.12 -27.43 -19.68
N LYS A 24 13.06 -27.90 -18.87
CA LYS A 24 13.08 -27.66 -17.42
C LYS A 24 13.28 -26.17 -17.16
N THR A 25 12.20 -25.40 -17.27
CA THR A 25 12.13 -24.08 -16.66
C THR A 25 11.51 -24.25 -15.29
N THR A 26 12.34 -24.11 -14.25
CA THR A 26 11.90 -23.92 -12.88
C THR A 26 10.94 -22.74 -12.85
N ASN A 27 9.64 -23.04 -12.96
CA ASN A 27 8.55 -22.11 -12.73
C ASN A 27 8.66 -21.71 -11.25
N LYS A 28 9.30 -20.57 -10.97
CA LYS A 28 8.91 -19.78 -9.82
C LYS A 28 7.47 -19.40 -10.10
N ALA A 29 6.55 -20.13 -9.48
CA ALA A 29 5.16 -19.72 -9.38
C ALA A 29 5.16 -18.30 -8.83
N ASN A 30 5.02 -17.33 -9.73
CA ASN A 30 4.66 -15.98 -9.36
C ASN A 30 3.24 -16.09 -8.83
N MET A 31 3.13 -16.22 -7.51
CA MET A 31 1.91 -15.96 -6.75
C MET A 31 1.55 -14.48 -6.97
N GLN A 32 0.99 -14.15 -8.12
CA GLN A 32 0.25 -12.91 -8.29
C GLN A 32 -1.12 -13.13 -7.65
N THR A 33 -1.12 -13.12 -6.32
CA THR A 33 -2.33 -13.25 -5.52
C THR A 33 -2.83 -11.85 -5.24
N GLY A 34 -3.94 -11.48 -5.90
CA GLY A 34 -5.00 -10.63 -5.34
C GLY A 34 -4.71 -9.15 -5.09
N CYS A 35 -5.59 -8.33 -5.68
CA CYS A 35 -5.71 -6.87 -5.55
C CYS A 35 -4.78 -6.05 -6.46
N ASP A 36 -5.29 -5.78 -7.65
CA ASP A 36 -4.85 -4.66 -8.48
C ASP A 36 -5.30 -3.35 -7.82
N TYR A 37 -4.43 -2.72 -7.04
CA TYR A 37 -4.67 -1.41 -6.39
C TYR A 37 -4.37 -0.22 -7.33
N THR A 38 -4.26 -0.42 -8.64
CA THR A 38 -3.98 0.67 -9.59
C THR A 38 -5.08 1.74 -9.64
N HIS A 39 -6.23 1.49 -9.02
CA HIS A 39 -7.36 2.42 -8.97
C HIS A 39 -7.67 2.83 -7.53
N ALA A 40 -7.01 3.88 -7.06
CA ALA A 40 -7.39 4.61 -5.86
C ALA A 40 -8.87 5.06 -5.96
N ILE A 41 -9.75 4.57 -5.08
CA ILE A 41 -11.15 5.03 -5.04
C ILE A 41 -11.19 6.37 -4.31
N PRO A 42 -11.60 7.48 -4.96
CA PRO A 42 -11.75 8.77 -4.29
C PRO A 42 -12.75 8.64 -3.13
N GLY A 43 -12.42 9.24 -1.97
CA GLY A 43 -13.25 9.12 -0.77
C GLY A 43 -13.07 7.82 0.02
N GLY A 44 -12.38 6.81 -0.51
CA GLY A 44 -12.03 5.58 0.21
C GLY A 44 -10.71 5.71 0.97
N TRP A 45 -10.59 4.95 2.07
CA TRP A 45 -9.29 4.70 2.69
C TRP A 45 -8.45 3.78 1.81
N GLN A 46 -7.20 4.12 1.63
CA GLN A 46 -6.26 3.37 0.82
C GLN A 46 -4.86 3.41 1.41
N GLN A 47 -4.03 2.44 1.02
CA GLN A 47 -2.62 2.47 1.35
C GLN A 47 -1.99 3.76 0.82
N GLY A 48 -1.27 4.48 1.68
CA GLY A 48 -0.51 5.65 1.29
C GLY A 48 1.00 5.38 1.20
N GLU A 49 1.69 6.28 0.53
CA GLU A 49 3.15 6.39 0.55
C GLU A 49 3.59 7.39 1.62
N ILE A 50 4.82 7.24 2.13
CA ILE A 50 5.39 8.18 3.11
C ILE A 50 5.93 9.39 2.35
N THR A 51 5.09 10.41 2.20
CA THR A 51 5.45 11.69 1.58
C THR A 51 5.82 12.74 2.63
N PRO A 52 6.40 13.90 2.26
CA PRO A 52 6.66 15.00 3.20
C PRO A 52 5.43 15.44 3.99
N GLU A 53 4.24 15.31 3.42
CA GLU A 53 3.00 15.72 4.08
C GLU A 53 2.48 14.67 5.06
N VAL A 54 2.76 13.38 4.81
CA VAL A 54 2.57 12.33 5.80
C VAL A 54 3.55 12.52 6.98
N MET A 55 4.79 12.90 6.69
CA MET A 55 5.77 13.25 7.73
C MET A 55 5.30 14.44 8.56
N ALA A 56 4.78 15.50 7.92
CA ALA A 56 4.22 16.65 8.62
C ALA A 56 2.99 16.30 9.47
N ALA A 57 2.12 15.41 8.98
CA ALA A 57 0.99 14.91 9.75
C ALA A 57 1.45 14.12 10.99
N ALA A 58 2.47 13.27 10.86
CA ALA A 58 3.06 12.56 11.99
C ALA A 58 3.72 13.53 12.99
N GLN A 59 4.44 14.55 12.51
CA GLN A 59 5.03 15.58 13.37
C GLN A 59 3.96 16.39 14.12
N ALA A 60 2.82 16.67 13.48
CA ALA A 60 1.68 17.30 14.16
C ALA A 60 1.16 16.38 15.28
N ALA A 61 1.00 15.08 15.01
CA ALA A 61 0.54 14.11 16.01
C ALA A 61 1.52 13.94 17.18
N VAL A 62 2.84 14.03 16.96
CA VAL A 62 3.83 13.96 18.05
C VAL A 62 3.65 15.10 19.05
N LYS A 63 3.28 16.30 18.60
CA LYS A 63 3.06 17.47 19.48
C LYS A 63 1.87 17.31 20.43
N ASP A 64 0.94 16.41 20.10
CA ASP A 64 -0.23 16.10 20.93
C ASP A 64 0.06 15.01 21.97
N ILE A 65 1.25 14.40 21.94
CA ILE A 65 1.71 13.46 22.96
C ILE A 65 2.27 14.28 24.13
N ALA A 66 1.87 13.92 25.36
CA ALA A 66 2.33 14.61 26.56
C ALA A 66 3.84 14.42 26.76
N GLY A 67 4.59 15.53 26.75
CA GLY A 67 6.04 15.55 26.91
C GLY A 67 6.73 16.27 25.75
N ASP A 68 8.06 16.30 25.78
CA ASP A 68 8.87 16.75 24.65
C ASP A 68 9.37 15.52 23.89
N HIS A 69 8.66 15.20 22.80
CA HIS A 69 8.91 14.01 21.99
C HIS A 69 9.28 14.39 20.56
N GLN A 70 10.05 13.53 19.91
CA GLN A 70 10.53 13.68 18.55
C GLN A 70 10.08 12.50 17.70
N LEU A 71 9.57 12.81 16.50
CA LEU A 71 9.26 11.79 15.52
C LEU A 71 10.55 11.06 15.13
N LYS A 72 10.58 9.74 15.34
CA LYS A 72 11.70 8.90 14.90
C LYS A 72 11.48 8.37 13.49
N ASN A 73 10.37 7.67 13.26
CA ASN A 73 10.03 7.16 11.93
C ASN A 73 8.53 7.01 11.74
N VAL A 74 8.06 7.24 10.52
CA VAL A 74 6.74 6.77 10.07
C VAL A 74 6.89 5.31 9.65
N ILE A 75 5.97 4.45 10.12
CA ILE A 75 5.98 3.00 9.87
C ILE A 75 4.98 2.65 8.77
N HIS A 76 3.80 3.25 8.83
CA HIS A 76 2.69 2.92 7.95
C HIS A 76 1.72 4.09 7.86
N VAL A 77 1.08 4.25 6.70
CA VAL A 77 0.02 5.24 6.50
C VAL A 77 -1.09 4.65 5.64
N THR A 78 -2.33 4.92 6.05
CA THR A 78 -3.47 4.90 5.14
C THR A 78 -3.99 6.32 5.00
N GLN A 79 -4.56 6.63 3.84
CA GLN A 79 -5.01 7.97 3.50
C GLN A 79 -6.39 7.92 2.85
N GLN A 80 -7.12 9.03 2.95
CA GLN A 80 -8.43 9.19 2.34
C GLN A 80 -8.55 10.62 1.83
N VAL A 81 -8.93 10.76 0.55
CA VAL A 81 -9.25 12.06 -0.04
C VAL A 81 -10.62 12.50 0.44
N VAL A 82 -10.72 13.72 0.98
CA VAL A 82 -11.96 14.37 1.42
C VAL A 82 -11.96 15.82 0.91
N ALA A 83 -12.61 16.77 1.59
CA ALA A 83 -12.36 18.20 1.39
C ALA A 83 -11.00 18.63 1.97
N GLY A 84 -9.95 17.92 1.57
CA GLY A 84 -8.64 17.85 2.22
C GLY A 84 -8.10 16.41 2.15
N MET A 85 -7.28 16.02 3.12
CA MET A 85 -6.79 14.65 3.26
C MET A 85 -6.91 14.18 4.70
N ASN A 86 -7.50 13.02 4.91
CA ASN A 86 -7.36 12.30 6.18
C ASN A 86 -6.17 11.36 6.09
N TYR A 87 -5.40 11.28 7.17
CA TYR A 87 -4.33 10.33 7.35
C TYR A 87 -4.61 9.50 8.60
N ASN A 88 -4.31 8.20 8.51
CA ASN A 88 -4.15 7.34 9.66
C ASN A 88 -2.69 6.84 9.64
N VAL A 89 -1.87 7.47 10.48
CA VAL A 89 -0.41 7.33 10.47
C VAL A 89 0.02 6.53 11.68
N THR A 90 0.78 5.47 11.46
CA THR A 90 1.49 4.74 12.51
C THR A 90 2.95 5.17 12.48
N PHE A 91 3.46 5.61 13.62
CA PHE A 91 4.83 6.12 13.75
C PHE A 91 5.44 5.70 15.09
N SER A 92 6.77 5.78 15.19
CA SER A 92 7.47 5.69 16.47
C SER A 92 8.14 7.00 16.83
N ILE A 93 8.32 7.22 18.12
CA ILE A 93 9.07 8.34 18.69
C ILE A 93 10.47 7.86 19.14
N GLU A 94 11.30 8.77 19.66
CA GLU A 94 12.70 8.54 20.03
C GLU A 94 12.90 7.34 20.98
N ASN A 95 11.94 7.11 21.90
CA ASN A 95 11.99 6.02 22.87
C ASN A 95 11.49 4.67 22.31
N HIS A 96 11.20 4.58 21.01
CA HIS A 96 10.64 3.41 20.31
C HIS A 96 9.17 3.09 20.62
N ASP A 97 8.48 3.89 21.43
CA ASP A 97 7.04 3.78 21.58
C ASP A 97 6.35 4.02 20.22
N VAL A 98 5.39 3.16 19.90
CA VAL A 98 4.63 3.23 18.66
C VAL A 98 3.26 3.83 18.93
N TYR A 99 2.84 4.74 18.07
CA TYR A 99 1.54 5.39 18.12
C TYR A 99 0.81 5.24 16.80
N THR A 100 -0.51 5.28 16.86
CA THR A 100 -1.38 5.45 15.69
C THR A 100 -2.18 6.74 15.88
N ALA A 101 -2.15 7.62 14.88
CA ALA A 101 -2.84 8.89 14.90
C ALA A 101 -3.74 9.08 13.68
N LYS A 102 -4.91 9.69 13.91
CA LYS A 102 -5.77 10.22 12.85
C LYS A 102 -5.54 11.71 12.73
N VAL A 103 -5.19 12.18 11.54
CA VAL A 103 -4.83 13.57 11.28
C VAL A 103 -5.52 14.04 10.00
N PHE A 104 -6.24 15.15 10.09
CA PHE A 104 -6.80 15.83 8.93
C PHE A 104 -5.84 16.93 8.45
N ARG A 105 -5.57 16.97 7.15
CA ARG A 105 -4.88 18.07 6.46
C ARG A 105 -5.88 18.81 5.58
N SER A 106 -6.12 20.08 5.90
CA SER A 106 -6.95 20.96 5.07
C SER A 106 -6.30 21.31 3.74
N LEU A 107 -7.08 21.86 2.80
CA LEU A 107 -6.58 22.37 1.51
C LEU A 107 -5.57 23.53 1.65
N LYS A 108 -5.48 24.15 2.84
CA LYS A 108 -4.50 25.20 3.17
C LYS A 108 -3.26 24.66 3.88
N ASN A 109 -3.06 23.35 3.92
CA ASN A 109 -1.97 22.66 4.61
C ASN A 109 -1.93 22.90 6.14
N THR A 110 -3.08 23.21 6.75
CA THR A 110 -3.24 23.15 8.22
C THR A 110 -3.56 21.72 8.63
N TYR A 111 -2.90 21.23 9.68
CA TYR A 111 -3.06 19.89 10.23
C TYR A 111 -3.84 19.95 11.54
N THR A 112 -4.87 19.10 11.66
CA THR A 112 -5.66 18.91 12.87
C THR A 112 -5.57 17.46 13.27
N VAL A 113 -5.18 17.20 14.51
CA VAL A 113 -5.05 15.85 15.06
C VAL A 113 -6.38 15.49 15.71
N ASP A 114 -7.02 14.44 15.21
CA ASP A 114 -8.31 13.96 15.76
C ASP A 114 -8.08 13.00 16.92
N SER A 115 -7.02 12.20 16.85
CA SER A 115 -6.64 11.26 17.91
C SER A 115 -5.20 10.81 17.79
N VAL A 116 -4.57 10.51 18.92
CA VAL A 116 -3.25 9.86 19.02
C VAL A 116 -3.36 8.78 20.10
N ASN A 117 -3.07 7.53 19.73
CA ASN A 117 -3.19 6.40 20.65
C ASN A 117 -1.88 5.61 20.66
N LYS A 118 -1.33 5.36 21.85
CA LYS A 118 -0.19 4.46 22.01
C LYS A 118 -0.60 3.05 21.60
N LYS A 119 0.13 2.45 20.69
CA LYS A 119 -0.04 1.06 20.30
C LYS A 119 0.56 0.20 21.41
N VAL A 120 -0.28 -0.23 22.35
CA VAL A 120 0.12 -1.23 23.34
C VAL A 120 0.40 -2.52 22.57
N GLY A 121 1.63 -3.03 22.66
CA GLY A 121 1.94 -4.33 22.08
C GLY A 121 0.91 -5.33 22.56
N SER A 122 0.26 -6.04 21.64
CA SER A 122 -0.73 -7.05 21.99
C SER A 122 -0.10 -7.95 23.05
N ALA A 123 -0.61 -7.91 24.29
CA ALA A 123 -0.36 -8.98 25.22
C ALA A 123 -0.79 -10.25 24.48
N SER A 124 0.16 -11.14 24.24
CA SER A 124 -0.20 -12.42 23.68
C SER A 124 -1.15 -13.07 24.68
N ASN A 125 -2.33 -13.52 24.25
CA ASN A 125 -3.21 -14.34 25.10
C ASN A 125 -2.58 -15.71 25.47
N CYS A 126 -1.27 -15.88 25.20
CA CYS A 126 -0.49 -17.08 25.47
C CYS A 126 0.29 -16.99 26.79
N ASP A 127 0.32 -15.83 27.45
CA ASP A 127 0.91 -15.67 28.78
C ASP A 127 -0.11 -16.06 29.86
N VAL A 128 -0.49 -17.33 29.90
CA VAL A 128 -1.22 -17.91 31.04
C VAL A 128 -0.19 -18.21 32.13
N PRO A 129 -0.20 -17.55 33.30
CA PRO A 129 0.67 -17.93 34.40
C PRO A 129 0.23 -19.32 34.88
N ASN A 130 1.10 -20.30 34.65
CA ASN A 130 0.94 -21.66 35.14
C ASN A 130 1.20 -21.66 36.65
N ASN A 131 0.19 -21.32 37.44
CA ASN A 131 0.23 -21.48 38.89
C ASN A 131 -0.16 -22.92 39.23
N LEU A 132 0.85 -23.75 39.46
CA LEU A 132 0.76 -25.00 40.23
C LEU A 132 1.29 -24.73 41.65
#